data_AF-A0A6I4M371-F1
#
_entry.id   AF-A0A6I4M371-F1
#
_cell.length_a   1.000
_cell.length_b   1.000
_cell.length_c   1.000
_cell.angle_alpha   90.00
_cell.angle_beta   90.00
_cell.angle_gamma   90.00
#
_symmetry.space_group_name_H-M   'P 1'
#
loop_
_entity.id
_entity.type
_entity.pdbx_description
1 polymer ?
#
loop_
_entity_poly.entity_id
_entity_poly.type
_entity_poly.pdbx_seq_one_letter_code
_entity_poly.pdbx_strand_id
1 'polypeptide(L)'
;MKAAFLTLLLLASPAFALNEGLQCVPYARALSGVTIYGDAHSWWGQAEGKYARGNTPEVGAVLAFPPHGNMRLGHVAAVRRIVDDRTIVISHANWSTIGGVRGHIEEDVRAVDVSEANDWSRVRVWYTPNEALGSTEWPVHGFIYPKQRRSDSEARKAVALLLKDRVIPALPAATPVRLAEATKPVIKSALVKTGFGLSGDLLKDIDRKAAKETQASPTPTKPVRLASVEKLIARLPKS
;
A
#
# COMPACT_ATOMS: atom_id res chain seq x y z
N MET A 1 -29.39 -59.30 22.74
CA MET A 1 -29.66 -57.90 22.38
C MET A 1 -28.42 -57.37 21.66
N LYS A 2 -28.48 -57.11 20.35
CA LYS A 2 -27.35 -56.60 19.55
C LYS A 2 -27.43 -55.08 19.52
N ALA A 3 -26.48 -54.38 20.15
CA ALA A 3 -26.38 -52.93 20.06
C ALA A 3 -25.72 -52.55 18.72
N ALA A 4 -26.46 -51.86 17.87
CA ALA A 4 -25.94 -51.28 16.63
C ALA A 4 -25.27 -49.93 16.96
N PHE A 5 -23.96 -49.83 16.72
CA PHE A 5 -23.25 -48.56 16.74
C PHE A 5 -23.53 -47.81 15.43
N LEU A 6 -24.32 -46.74 15.52
CA LEU A 6 -24.54 -45.80 14.43
C LEU A 6 -23.39 -44.78 14.42
N THR A 7 -22.38 -45.02 13.60
CA THR A 7 -21.26 -44.08 13.41
C THR A 7 -21.73 -42.94 12.51
N LEU A 8 -21.99 -41.78 13.12
CA LEU A 8 -22.25 -40.53 12.42
C LEU A 8 -20.93 -39.99 11.86
N LEU A 9 -20.68 -40.17 10.56
CA LEU A 9 -19.60 -39.47 9.85
C LEU A 9 -19.98 -37.99 9.74
N LEU A 10 -19.35 -37.13 10.56
CA LEU A 10 -19.30 -35.70 10.27
C LEU A 10 -18.47 -35.48 9.01
N LEU A 11 -19.14 -35.19 7.89
CA LEU A 11 -18.51 -34.55 6.74
C LEU A 11 -18.04 -33.16 7.18
N ALA A 12 -16.79 -33.05 7.61
CA ALA A 12 -16.12 -31.77 7.76
C ALA A 12 -16.08 -31.12 6.36
N SER A 13 -16.99 -30.20 6.11
CA SER A 13 -16.95 -29.39 4.89
C SER A 13 -15.66 -28.57 4.92
N PRO A 14 -14.77 -28.66 3.92
CA PRO A 14 -13.60 -27.79 3.85
C PRO A 14 -14.07 -26.42 3.35
N ALA A 15 -14.84 -25.69 4.15
CA ALA A 15 -15.29 -24.35 3.81
C ALA A 15 -14.20 -23.27 4.04
N PHE A 16 -12.97 -23.68 4.37
CA PHE A 16 -11.84 -22.76 4.53
C PHE A 16 -11.06 -22.51 3.22
N ALA A 17 -11.46 -23.11 2.10
CA ALA A 17 -10.75 -22.98 0.83
C ALA A 17 -11.23 -21.82 -0.09
N LEU A 18 -12.10 -20.92 0.36
CA LEU A 18 -12.71 -19.89 -0.52
C LEU A 18 -12.66 -18.48 0.08
N ASN A 19 -11.46 -17.95 0.32
CA ASN A 19 -11.26 -16.49 0.27
C ASN A 19 -9.78 -16.14 0.02
N GLU A 20 -9.17 -16.70 -1.04
CA GLU A 20 -7.92 -16.12 -1.51
C GLU A 20 -8.25 -14.76 -2.13
N GLY A 21 -8.24 -13.72 -1.29
CA GLY A 21 -8.46 -12.34 -1.74
C GLY A 21 -7.46 -11.94 -2.83
N LEU A 22 -7.62 -10.74 -3.39
CA LEU A 22 -6.84 -10.34 -4.56
C LEU A 22 -5.34 -10.31 -4.28
N GLN A 23 -4.56 -10.99 -5.12
CA GLN A 23 -3.11 -11.08 -5.01
C GLN A 23 -2.39 -9.90 -5.69
N CYS A 24 -1.17 -9.59 -5.24
CA CYS A 24 -0.37 -8.47 -5.75
C CYS A 24 -0.03 -8.60 -7.24
N VAL A 25 0.40 -9.79 -7.67
CA VAL A 25 0.81 -10.14 -9.04
C VAL A 25 -0.26 -9.78 -10.08
N PRO A 26 -1.48 -10.35 -10.06
CA PRO A 26 -2.49 -10.05 -11.07
C PRO A 26 -2.91 -8.57 -11.06
N TYR A 27 -2.94 -7.93 -9.89
CA TYR A 27 -3.29 -6.52 -9.77
C TYR A 27 -2.20 -5.60 -10.37
N ALA A 28 -0.94 -5.85 -10.05
CA ALA A 28 0.20 -5.12 -10.63
C ALA A 28 0.27 -5.28 -12.16
N ARG A 29 -0.03 -6.47 -12.70
CA ARG A 29 -0.14 -6.68 -14.15
C ARG A 29 -1.26 -5.87 -14.78
N ALA A 30 -2.43 -5.82 -14.15
CA ALA A 30 -3.58 -5.05 -14.62
C ALA A 30 -3.28 -3.54 -14.67
N LEU A 31 -2.52 -3.02 -13.71
CA LEU A 31 -2.12 -1.62 -13.68
C LEU A 31 -0.97 -1.27 -14.63
N SER A 32 0.12 -2.06 -14.62
CA SER A 32 1.38 -1.71 -15.32
C SER A 32 1.44 -2.16 -16.78
N GLY A 33 0.78 -3.28 -17.10
CA GLY A 33 0.94 -3.95 -18.40
C GLY A 33 2.16 -4.85 -18.53
N VAL A 34 2.93 -5.03 -17.45
CA VAL A 34 3.91 -6.11 -17.38
C VAL A 34 3.17 -7.46 -17.45
N THR A 35 3.66 -8.37 -18.30
CA THR A 35 3.07 -9.70 -18.55
C THR A 35 3.99 -10.79 -18.01
N ILE A 36 4.39 -10.68 -16.75
CA ILE A 36 5.15 -11.68 -16.00
C ILE A 36 4.17 -12.43 -15.08
N TYR A 37 4.37 -13.73 -14.89
CA TYR A 37 3.45 -14.62 -14.17
C TYR A 37 4.22 -15.43 -13.11
N GLY A 38 3.49 -16.04 -12.18
CA GLY A 38 4.07 -16.75 -11.04
C GLY A 38 4.29 -15.84 -9.84
N ASP A 39 5.03 -16.35 -8.85
CA ASP A 39 5.27 -15.68 -7.57
C ASP A 39 6.02 -14.35 -7.73
N ALA A 40 5.71 -13.38 -6.86
CA ALA A 40 6.25 -12.03 -6.95
C ALA A 40 7.79 -11.98 -6.90
N HIS A 41 8.44 -12.79 -6.05
CA HIS A 41 9.90 -12.84 -5.95
C HIS A 41 10.59 -13.25 -7.26
N SER A 42 9.91 -14.05 -8.09
CA SER A 42 10.48 -14.50 -9.37
C SER A 42 10.46 -13.40 -10.45
N TRP A 43 9.67 -12.34 -10.27
CA TRP A 43 9.46 -11.33 -11.30
C TRP A 43 10.74 -10.57 -11.66
N TRP A 44 11.60 -10.30 -10.68
CA TRP A 44 12.85 -9.59 -10.93
C TRP A 44 13.77 -10.35 -11.90
N GLY A 45 13.94 -11.65 -11.65
CA GLY A 45 14.71 -12.52 -12.55
C GLY A 45 14.01 -12.71 -13.90
N GLN A 46 12.69 -12.94 -13.92
CA GLN A 46 11.94 -13.11 -15.16
C GLN A 46 11.92 -11.87 -16.05
N ALA A 47 12.05 -10.67 -15.46
CA ALA A 47 12.10 -9.42 -16.20
C ALA A 47 13.40 -9.26 -17.00
N GLU A 48 14.49 -9.91 -16.60
CA GLU A 48 15.75 -9.86 -17.33
C GLU A 48 15.59 -10.27 -18.80
N GLY A 49 16.13 -9.45 -19.69
CA GLY A 49 16.02 -9.63 -21.15
C GLY A 49 14.62 -9.38 -21.74
N LYS A 50 13.56 -9.18 -20.92
CA LYS A 50 12.18 -8.95 -21.40
C LYS A 50 11.67 -7.54 -21.11
N TYR A 51 12.10 -6.97 -19.97
CA TYR A 51 11.77 -5.64 -19.49
C TYR A 51 13.04 -4.97 -19.00
N ALA A 52 13.14 -3.66 -19.15
CA ALA A 52 14.20 -2.91 -18.50
C ALA A 52 13.99 -2.94 -16.98
N ARG A 53 15.10 -2.92 -16.23
CA ARG A 53 15.14 -2.90 -14.77
C ARG A 53 16.06 -1.77 -14.31
N GLY A 54 15.78 -1.16 -13.17
CA GLY A 54 16.60 -0.10 -12.60
C GLY A 54 16.13 0.35 -11.22
N ASN A 55 16.72 1.42 -10.71
CA ASN A 55 16.46 1.92 -9.35
C ASN A 55 15.73 3.26 -9.33
N THR A 56 15.44 3.84 -10.50
CA THR A 56 14.72 5.11 -10.61
C THR A 56 13.21 4.84 -10.70
N PRO A 57 12.37 5.45 -9.86
CA PRO A 57 10.93 5.29 -9.96
C PRO A 57 10.40 5.94 -11.25
N GLU A 58 9.47 5.26 -11.92
CA GLU A 58 8.74 5.79 -13.07
C GLU A 58 7.25 5.49 -12.95
N VAL A 59 6.40 6.40 -13.41
CA VAL A 59 4.94 6.16 -13.42
C VAL A 59 4.61 4.99 -14.35
N GLY A 60 3.94 3.97 -13.81
CA GLY A 60 3.63 2.73 -14.51
C GLY A 60 4.64 1.60 -14.29
N ALA A 61 5.82 1.89 -13.72
CA ALA A 61 6.77 0.87 -13.32
C ALA A 61 6.22 -0.02 -12.20
N VAL A 62 6.80 -1.21 -12.06
CA VAL A 62 6.49 -2.13 -10.95
C VAL A 62 7.65 -2.15 -9.97
N LEU A 63 7.40 -1.69 -8.75
CA LEU A 63 8.29 -1.85 -7.60
C LEU A 63 8.32 -3.33 -7.18
N ALA A 64 9.49 -3.95 -7.18
CA ALA A 64 9.65 -5.38 -6.92
C ALA A 64 10.40 -5.65 -5.61
N PHE A 65 9.83 -6.49 -4.76
CA PHE A 65 10.37 -6.84 -3.44
C PHE A 65 10.88 -8.29 -3.42
N PRO A 66 12.11 -8.56 -2.93
CA PRO A 66 12.55 -9.91 -2.62
C PRO A 66 11.76 -10.51 -1.45
N PRO A 67 11.88 -11.82 -1.20
CA PRO A 67 11.42 -12.43 0.03
C PRO A 67 12.11 -11.77 1.25
N HIS A 68 11.33 -11.40 2.26
CA HIS A 68 11.87 -10.80 3.48
C HIS A 68 10.96 -11.01 4.69
N GLY A 69 11.52 -11.49 5.80
CA GLY A 69 10.75 -11.79 7.02
C GLY A 69 9.55 -12.71 6.75
N ASN A 70 8.35 -12.24 7.09
CA ASN A 70 7.11 -12.98 6.87
C ASN A 70 6.59 -12.90 5.41
N MET A 71 7.17 -12.06 4.56
CA MET A 71 6.83 -11.93 3.14
C MET A 71 7.63 -12.92 2.30
N ARG A 72 7.28 -14.21 2.38
CA ARG A 72 8.07 -15.30 1.75
C ARG A 72 7.99 -15.34 0.22
N LEU A 73 6.88 -14.89 -0.36
CA LEU A 73 6.67 -14.93 -1.82
C LEU A 73 7.18 -13.68 -2.54
N GLY A 74 7.83 -12.75 -1.82
CA GLY A 74 8.09 -11.41 -2.31
C GLY A 74 6.81 -10.60 -2.45
N HIS A 75 6.90 -9.43 -3.09
CA HIS A 75 5.76 -8.58 -3.37
C HIS A 75 6.02 -7.70 -4.61
N VAL A 76 4.95 -7.21 -5.22
CA VAL A 76 5.02 -6.26 -6.34
C VAL A 76 3.96 -5.18 -6.18
N ALA A 77 4.30 -3.95 -6.54
CA ALA A 77 3.39 -2.81 -6.49
C ALA A 77 3.56 -1.92 -7.73
N ALA A 78 2.45 -1.40 -8.28
CA ALA A 78 2.52 -0.53 -9.44
C ALA A 78 2.66 0.93 -9.00
N VAL A 79 3.62 1.66 -9.59
CA VAL A 79 3.83 3.08 -9.34
C VAL A 79 2.75 3.88 -10.08
N ARG A 80 2.01 4.70 -9.33
CA ARG A 80 0.92 5.53 -9.85
C ARG A 80 1.33 6.98 -10.02
N ARG A 81 2.20 7.48 -9.13
CA ARG A 81 2.70 8.86 -9.17
C ARG A 81 4.02 8.98 -8.43
N ILE A 82 4.87 9.89 -8.89
CA ILE A 82 6.07 10.33 -8.18
C ILE A 82 5.72 11.62 -7.45
N VAL A 83 5.98 11.68 -6.14
CA VAL A 83 5.71 12.87 -5.32
C VAL A 83 6.95 13.75 -5.23
N ASP A 84 8.07 13.13 -4.86
CA ASP A 84 9.39 13.73 -4.71
C ASP A 84 10.47 12.63 -4.85
N ASP A 85 11.73 12.99 -4.65
CA ASP A 85 12.88 12.10 -4.82
C ASP A 85 12.86 10.86 -3.92
N ARG A 86 12.10 10.90 -2.80
CA ARG A 86 12.01 9.82 -1.82
C ARG A 86 10.60 9.29 -1.63
N THR A 87 9.59 9.88 -2.26
CA THR A 87 8.19 9.50 -2.04
C THR A 87 7.52 9.20 -3.37
N ILE A 88 6.95 8.00 -3.46
CA ILE A 88 6.06 7.59 -4.54
C ILE A 88 4.70 7.20 -4.00
N VAL A 89 3.72 7.22 -4.89
CA VAL A 89 2.40 6.67 -4.67
C VAL A 89 2.29 5.38 -5.48
N ILE A 90 1.88 4.32 -4.82
CA ILE A 90 1.73 2.98 -5.39
C ILE A 90 0.31 2.46 -5.19
N SER A 91 -0.09 1.54 -6.06
CA SER A 91 -1.27 0.70 -5.86
C SER A 91 -0.86 -0.76 -5.89
N HIS A 92 -1.36 -1.53 -4.91
CA HIS A 92 -1.04 -2.94 -4.71
C HIS A 92 -2.20 -3.67 -4.03
N ALA A 93 -2.10 -5.00 -3.96
CA ALA A 93 -3.08 -5.84 -3.28
C ALA A 93 -2.38 -6.87 -2.40
N ASN A 94 -3.08 -7.40 -1.40
CA ASN A 94 -2.56 -8.40 -0.45
C ASN A 94 -1.33 -7.95 0.37
N TRP A 95 -1.23 -6.67 0.73
CA TRP A 95 -0.14 -6.18 1.57
C TRP A 95 -0.49 -6.13 3.05
N SER A 96 -1.48 -5.30 3.41
CA SER A 96 -1.95 -5.19 4.78
C SER A 96 -2.88 -6.33 5.18
N THR A 97 -2.79 -6.78 6.44
CA THR A 97 -3.82 -7.60 7.07
C THR A 97 -4.85 -6.67 7.68
N ILE A 98 -6.03 -6.54 7.07
CA ILE A 98 -7.09 -5.62 7.51
C ILE A 98 -8.25 -6.45 8.07
N GLY A 99 -8.61 -6.19 9.34
CA GLY A 99 -9.66 -6.97 10.02
C GLY A 99 -9.31 -8.45 10.15
N GLY A 100 -8.02 -8.80 10.26
CA GLY A 100 -7.55 -10.18 10.32
C GLY A 100 -7.47 -10.90 8.95
N VAL A 101 -7.86 -10.24 7.87
CA VAL A 101 -7.92 -10.84 6.52
C VAL A 101 -6.98 -10.13 5.56
N ARG A 102 -6.40 -10.91 4.64
CA ARG A 102 -5.49 -10.47 3.57
C ARG A 102 -6.20 -10.43 2.21
N GLY A 103 -5.53 -9.91 1.20
CA GLY A 103 -6.08 -9.83 -0.18
C GLY A 103 -6.97 -8.62 -0.47
N HIS A 104 -6.84 -7.56 0.34
CA HIS A 104 -7.43 -6.25 0.07
C HIS A 104 -6.62 -5.47 -0.97
N ILE A 105 -7.27 -4.54 -1.65
CA ILE A 105 -6.61 -3.53 -2.49
C ILE A 105 -6.29 -2.31 -1.63
N GLU A 106 -5.06 -1.80 -1.78
CA GLU A 106 -4.63 -0.50 -1.26
C GLU A 106 -4.26 0.38 -2.46
N GLU A 107 -5.15 1.32 -2.81
CA GLU A 107 -4.98 2.24 -3.94
C GLU A 107 -4.34 3.56 -3.49
N ASP A 108 -3.42 4.06 -4.31
CA ASP A 108 -2.77 5.36 -4.17
C ASP A 108 -2.20 5.60 -2.77
N VAL A 109 -1.53 4.58 -2.22
CA VAL A 109 -0.86 4.64 -0.92
C VAL A 109 0.63 4.96 -1.06
N ARG A 110 1.23 5.51 0.00
CA ARG A 110 2.62 5.98 -0.04
C ARG A 110 3.62 4.82 0.10
N ALA A 111 4.70 4.89 -0.66
CA ALA A 111 5.96 4.24 -0.34
C ALA A 111 7.07 5.30 -0.29
N VAL A 112 7.93 5.20 0.71
CA VAL A 112 9.00 6.16 0.97
C VAL A 112 10.34 5.45 1.00
N ASP A 113 11.30 5.94 0.22
CA ASP A 113 12.69 5.53 0.26
C ASP A 113 13.34 5.94 1.58
N VAL A 114 13.78 4.93 2.33
CA VAL A 114 14.48 5.06 3.61
C VAL A 114 15.92 4.54 3.51
N SER A 115 16.41 4.27 2.30
CA SER A 115 17.82 3.97 2.07
C SER A 115 18.71 5.16 2.43
N GLU A 116 19.87 4.85 3.00
CA GLU A 116 20.89 5.84 3.32
C GLU A 116 21.38 6.56 2.04
N ALA A 117 21.50 5.82 0.94
CA ALA A 117 22.06 6.30 -0.32
C ALA A 117 21.05 7.01 -1.24
N ASN A 118 19.76 7.09 -0.86
CA ASN A 118 18.69 7.60 -1.74
C ASN A 118 18.57 6.82 -3.07
N ASP A 119 18.76 5.51 -3.00
CA ASP A 119 18.88 4.62 -4.15
C ASP A 119 17.70 3.64 -4.27
N TRP A 120 16.63 3.88 -3.50
CA TRP A 120 15.44 3.03 -3.45
C TRP A 120 15.70 1.58 -3.03
N SER A 121 16.88 1.25 -2.48
CA SER A 121 17.20 -0.11 -2.01
C SER A 121 16.38 -0.56 -0.79
N ARG A 122 15.80 0.39 -0.04
CA ARG A 122 14.93 0.14 1.11
C ARG A 122 13.76 1.10 1.15
N VAL A 123 12.55 0.61 1.40
CA VAL A 123 11.36 1.45 1.49
C VAL A 123 10.53 1.14 2.74
N ARG A 124 9.84 2.15 3.26
CA ARG A 124 8.67 1.95 4.12
C ARG A 124 7.41 2.15 3.28
N VAL A 125 6.47 1.23 3.42
CA VAL A 125 5.20 1.26 2.70
C VAL A 125 4.08 1.56 3.69
N TRP A 126 3.07 2.28 3.25
CA TRP A 126 1.82 2.45 3.98
C TRP A 126 1.29 1.11 4.52
N TYR A 127 0.74 1.13 5.73
CA TYR A 127 0.15 -0.03 6.38
C TYR A 127 -1.22 0.34 6.94
N THR A 128 -2.29 -0.06 6.26
CA THR A 128 -3.64 0.37 6.62
C THR A 128 -4.01 0.18 8.11
N PRO A 129 -3.64 -0.92 8.80
CA PRO A 129 -4.01 -1.11 10.21
C PRO A 129 -3.45 -0.07 11.19
N ASN A 130 -2.36 0.62 10.85
CA ASN A 130 -1.83 1.71 11.69
C ASN A 130 -2.10 3.11 11.11
N GLU A 131 -2.79 3.20 9.97
CA GLU A 131 -3.06 4.43 9.23
C GLU A 131 -1.82 5.31 8.99
N ALA A 132 -0.66 4.68 8.81
CA ALA A 132 0.63 5.36 8.65
C ALA A 132 1.58 4.53 7.78
N LEU A 133 2.83 4.98 7.64
CA LEU A 133 3.89 4.12 7.14
C LEU A 133 4.11 2.96 8.13
N GLY A 134 4.31 1.76 7.60
CA GLY A 134 4.78 0.63 8.38
C GLY A 134 6.17 0.90 8.95
N SER A 135 6.48 0.31 10.10
CA SER A 135 7.79 0.43 10.74
C SER A 135 8.89 -0.35 10.04
N THR A 136 8.54 -1.44 9.34
CA THR A 136 9.49 -2.28 8.63
C THR A 136 10.10 -1.56 7.43
N GLU A 137 11.43 -1.56 7.36
CA GLU A 137 12.19 -1.16 6.18
C GLU A 137 12.34 -2.37 5.26
N TRP A 138 11.58 -2.36 4.16
CA TRP A 138 11.55 -3.47 3.22
C TRP A 138 12.67 -3.33 2.21
N PRO A 139 13.51 -4.36 2.01
CA PRO A 139 14.43 -4.37 0.88
C PRO A 139 13.66 -4.38 -0.44
N VAL A 140 14.24 -3.78 -1.46
CA VAL A 140 13.67 -3.67 -2.80
C VAL A 140 14.72 -4.10 -3.82
N HIS A 141 14.30 -4.84 -4.84
CA HIS A 141 15.18 -5.14 -5.97
C HIS A 141 15.37 -3.93 -6.88
N GLY A 142 14.28 -3.23 -7.17
CA GLY A 142 14.21 -2.01 -7.95
C GLY A 142 12.85 -1.90 -8.63
N PHE A 143 12.85 -1.33 -9.82
CA PHE A 143 11.70 -1.08 -10.67
C PHE A 143 11.81 -1.88 -11.96
N ILE A 144 10.70 -2.51 -12.35
CA ILE A 144 10.54 -3.16 -13.66
C ILE A 144 9.75 -2.20 -14.55
N TYR A 145 10.34 -1.80 -15.67
CA TYR A 145 9.75 -0.81 -16.57
C TYR A 145 8.93 -1.48 -17.66
N PRO A 146 7.62 -1.18 -17.81
CA PRO A 146 6.83 -1.71 -18.90
C PRO A 146 7.33 -1.14 -20.23
N LYS A 147 7.28 -1.95 -21.30
CA LYS A 147 7.67 -1.52 -22.66
C LYS A 147 6.89 -0.31 -23.15
N GLN A 148 5.64 -0.19 -22.70
CA GLN A 148 4.78 0.95 -22.94
C GLN A 148 3.96 1.20 -21.68
N ARG A 149 3.91 2.46 -21.25
CA ARG A 149 3.04 2.85 -20.15
C ARG A 149 1.58 2.62 -20.56
N ARG A 150 0.86 1.84 -19.76
CA ARG A 150 -0.60 1.71 -19.88
C ARG A 150 -1.28 3.01 -19.48
N SER A 151 -2.28 3.45 -20.25
CA SER A 151 -3.08 4.62 -19.88
C SER A 151 -3.97 4.33 -18.66
N ASP A 152 -4.39 5.37 -17.95
CA ASP A 152 -5.23 5.20 -16.76
C ASP A 152 -6.61 4.57 -17.09
N SER A 153 -7.18 4.87 -18.25
CA SER A 153 -8.44 4.27 -18.70
C SER A 153 -8.28 2.78 -18.97
N GLU A 154 -7.20 2.37 -19.63
CA GLU A 154 -6.88 0.97 -19.88
C GLU A 154 -6.58 0.21 -18.58
N ALA A 155 -5.83 0.81 -17.65
CA ALA A 155 -5.54 0.22 -16.35
C ALA A 155 -6.83 -0.01 -15.55
N ARG A 156 -7.73 0.99 -15.49
CA ARG A 156 -9.03 0.85 -14.84
C ARG A 156 -9.89 -0.24 -15.48
N LYS A 157 -9.93 -0.32 -16.81
CA LYS A 157 -10.64 -1.37 -17.53
C LYS A 157 -10.07 -2.76 -17.20
N ALA A 158 -8.74 -2.90 -17.20
CA ALA A 158 -8.07 -4.16 -16.87
C ALA A 158 -8.32 -4.59 -15.42
N VAL A 159 -8.30 -3.64 -14.47
CA VAL A 159 -8.67 -3.91 -13.08
C VAL A 159 -10.14 -4.32 -12.99
N ALA A 160 -11.06 -3.61 -13.64
CA ALA A 160 -12.48 -3.97 -13.63
C ALA A 160 -12.72 -5.40 -14.16
N LEU A 161 -12.03 -5.79 -15.23
CA LEU A 161 -12.08 -7.16 -15.76
C LEU A 161 -11.50 -8.18 -14.77
N LEU A 162 -10.38 -7.86 -14.12
CA LEU A 162 -9.78 -8.71 -13.09
C LEU A 162 -10.71 -8.94 -11.90
N LEU A 163 -11.50 -7.94 -11.54
CA LEU A 163 -12.40 -7.95 -10.39
C LEU A 163 -13.78 -8.54 -10.70
N LYS A 164 -14.19 -8.59 -11.97
CA LYS A 164 -15.53 -9.00 -12.40
C LYS A 164 -16.00 -10.32 -11.76
N ASP A 165 -15.10 -11.29 -11.64
CA ASP A 165 -15.41 -12.63 -11.15
C ASP A 165 -14.78 -12.93 -9.77
N ARG A 166 -14.30 -11.90 -9.06
CA ARG A 166 -13.61 -12.06 -7.77
C ARG A 166 -14.41 -11.47 -6.62
N VAL A 167 -14.48 -12.24 -5.53
CA VAL A 167 -14.89 -11.72 -4.22
C VAL A 167 -13.69 -11.04 -3.58
N ILE A 168 -13.69 -9.70 -3.55
CA ILE A 168 -12.72 -8.94 -2.75
C ILE A 168 -13.25 -8.90 -1.32
N PRO A 169 -12.45 -9.24 -0.30
CA PRO A 169 -12.87 -9.10 1.07
C PRO A 169 -13.31 -7.65 1.33
N ALA A 170 -14.50 -7.45 1.89
CA ALA A 170 -14.93 -6.13 2.30
C ALA A 170 -14.00 -5.61 3.38
N LEU A 171 -13.64 -4.32 3.32
CA LEU A 171 -13.01 -3.67 4.46
C LEU A 171 -13.97 -3.77 5.66
N PRO A 172 -13.49 -4.14 6.86
CA PRO A 172 -14.33 -4.11 8.05
C PRO A 172 -14.95 -2.71 8.18
N ALA A 173 -16.24 -2.65 8.50
CA ALA A 173 -16.89 -1.38 8.78
C ALA A 173 -16.06 -0.65 9.85
N ALA A 174 -15.64 0.58 9.56
CA ALA A 174 -14.92 1.39 10.53
C ALA A 174 -15.80 1.49 11.79
N THR A 175 -15.41 0.83 12.87
CA THR A 175 -16.06 1.06 14.16
C THR A 175 -15.86 2.54 14.44
N PRO A 176 -16.93 3.34 14.67
CA PRO A 176 -16.72 4.73 15.04
C PRO A 176 -15.91 4.72 16.32
N VAL A 177 -14.64 5.15 16.21
CA VAL A 177 -13.85 5.51 17.37
C VAL A 177 -14.65 6.61 18.04
N ARG A 178 -15.26 6.33 19.21
CA ARG A 178 -15.63 7.41 20.13
C ARG A 178 -14.35 8.17 20.37
N LEU A 179 -14.21 9.36 19.79
CA LEU A 179 -13.20 10.30 20.23
C LEU A 179 -13.44 10.44 21.74
N ALA A 180 -12.53 9.90 22.54
CA ALA A 180 -12.45 10.28 23.93
C ALA A 180 -12.29 11.80 23.92
N GLU A 181 -13.24 12.50 24.55
CA GLU A 181 -13.20 13.94 24.73
C GLU A 181 -11.82 14.30 25.27
N ALA A 182 -11.06 15.06 24.47
CA ALA A 182 -9.75 15.52 24.86
C ALA A 182 -9.89 16.44 26.07
N THR A 183 -9.66 15.92 27.27
CA THR A 183 -9.44 16.74 28.46
C THR A 183 -8.18 17.57 28.21
N LYS A 184 -8.38 18.88 28.05
CA LYS A 184 -7.31 19.87 27.88
C LYS A 184 -6.31 19.76 29.04
N PRO A 185 -5.00 19.67 28.79
CA PRO A 185 -4.01 19.80 29.85
C PRO A 185 -3.91 21.27 30.28
N VAL A 186 -4.13 21.53 31.56
CA VAL A 186 -3.80 22.81 32.20
C VAL A 186 -2.30 22.82 32.45
N ILE A 187 -1.53 23.52 31.63
CA ILE A 187 -0.13 23.81 31.91
C ILE A 187 -0.06 25.13 32.68
N LYS A 188 0.35 25.07 33.95
CA LYS A 188 0.74 26.25 34.74
C LYS A 188 2.15 26.66 34.33
N SER A 189 2.31 27.90 33.86
CA SER A 189 3.60 28.50 33.57
C SER A 189 4.35 28.81 34.86
N ALA A 190 5.49 28.15 35.09
CA ALA A 190 6.50 28.57 36.05
C ALA A 190 7.70 29.17 35.30
N LEU A 191 8.01 30.41 35.67
CA LEU A 191 9.07 31.26 35.14
C LEU A 191 10.45 30.74 35.59
N VAL A 192 11.37 30.50 34.67
CA VAL A 192 12.82 30.47 34.96
C VAL A 192 13.56 31.27 33.88
N LYS A 193 14.29 32.28 34.34
CA LYS A 193 15.21 33.14 33.58
C LYS A 193 16.63 32.59 33.73
N THR A 194 17.31 32.37 32.60
CA THR A 194 18.76 32.44 32.30
C THR A 194 18.91 31.78 30.91
N GLY A 195 19.46 32.35 29.83
CA GLY A 195 20.47 33.38 29.68
C GLY A 195 21.61 32.80 28.83
N PHE A 196 21.44 32.75 27.50
CA PHE A 196 22.50 32.88 26.47
C PHE A 196 21.81 32.91 25.09
N GLY A 197 22.10 33.94 24.30
CA GLY A 197 21.36 34.31 23.10
C GLY A 197 21.75 33.54 21.84
N LEU A 198 20.72 33.20 21.05
CA LEU A 198 20.81 33.14 19.60
C LEU A 198 19.75 34.11 19.06
N SER A 199 20.15 35.02 18.18
CA SER A 199 19.35 36.13 17.68
C SER A 199 17.97 35.67 17.16
N GLY A 200 16.92 36.38 17.57
CA GLY A 200 15.52 36.06 17.28
C GLY A 200 15.14 36.06 15.79
N ASP A 201 16.05 36.43 14.90
CA ASP A 201 15.83 36.35 13.45
C ASP A 201 16.26 35.00 12.85
N LEU A 202 17.21 34.27 13.47
CA LEU A 202 17.61 32.93 13.01
C LEU A 202 16.55 31.86 13.36
N LEU A 203 15.90 32.00 14.52
CA LEU A 203 14.77 31.15 14.91
C LEU A 203 13.56 31.37 14.01
N LYS A 204 13.29 32.62 13.61
CA LYS A 204 12.22 32.92 12.67
C LYS A 204 12.49 32.38 11.28
N ASP A 205 13.74 32.35 10.83
CA ASP A 205 14.09 31.77 9.53
C ASP A 205 14.08 30.23 9.55
N ILE A 206 14.46 29.60 10.66
CA ILE A 206 14.32 28.14 10.86
C ILE A 206 12.84 27.75 10.96
N ASP A 207 12.03 28.49 11.72
CA ASP A 207 10.59 28.25 11.85
C ASP A 207 9.85 28.55 10.54
N ARG A 208 10.28 29.57 9.78
CA ARG A 208 9.71 29.90 8.47
C ARG A 208 10.14 28.89 7.41
N LYS A 209 11.36 28.34 7.48
CA LYS A 209 11.83 27.24 6.59
C LYS A 209 11.11 25.93 6.92
N ALA A 210 10.96 25.60 8.20
CA ALA A 210 10.20 24.44 8.68
C ALA A 210 8.69 24.56 8.37
N ALA A 211 8.10 25.75 8.48
CA ALA A 211 6.69 25.99 8.10
C ALA A 211 6.49 25.92 6.58
N LYS A 212 7.48 26.32 5.77
CA LYS A 212 7.44 26.22 4.30
C LYS A 212 7.68 24.79 3.80
N GLU A 213 8.51 24.00 4.50
CA GLU A 213 8.69 22.56 4.23
C GLU A 213 7.48 21.73 4.69
N THR A 214 6.81 22.11 5.79
CA THR A 214 5.60 21.43 6.28
C THR A 214 4.36 21.70 5.40
N GLN A 215 4.35 22.77 4.61
CA GLN A 215 3.27 23.10 3.66
C GLN A 215 3.48 22.56 2.25
N ALA A 216 4.59 21.87 1.96
CA ALA A 216 4.85 21.23 0.65
C ALA A 216 4.57 19.72 0.62
N SER A 217 4.17 19.11 1.73
CA SER A 217 3.67 17.74 1.73
C SER A 217 2.16 17.75 1.46
N PRO A 218 1.65 17.15 0.38
CA PRO A 218 0.21 17.00 0.22
C PRO A 218 -0.31 16.19 1.42
N THR A 219 -1.34 16.74 2.07
CA THR A 219 -2.10 16.07 3.13
C THR A 219 -2.41 14.63 2.70
N PRO A 220 -2.29 13.63 3.59
CA PRO A 220 -2.64 12.25 3.24
C PRO A 220 -4.05 12.23 2.66
N THR A 221 -4.19 11.95 1.37
CA THR A 221 -5.47 11.59 0.78
C THR A 221 -5.88 10.29 1.47
N LYS A 222 -6.98 10.36 2.24
CA LYS A 222 -7.58 9.16 2.84
C LYS A 222 -7.70 8.08 1.76
N PRO A 223 -7.37 6.81 2.06
CA PRO A 223 -7.61 5.73 1.12
C PRO A 223 -9.06 5.78 0.68
N VAL A 224 -9.24 5.71 -0.64
CA VAL A 224 -10.55 5.76 -1.26
C VAL A 224 -11.33 4.51 -0.82
N ARG A 225 -12.37 4.70 0.01
CA ARG A 225 -13.23 3.60 0.49
C ARG A 225 -13.83 2.85 -0.70
N LEU A 226 -14.02 1.53 -0.59
CA LEU A 226 -14.71 0.64 -1.55
C LEU A 226 -15.99 1.24 -2.18
N ALA A 227 -16.74 2.06 -1.42
CA ALA A 227 -17.91 2.80 -1.92
C ALA A 227 -17.62 3.74 -3.12
N SER A 228 -16.37 4.16 -3.33
CA SER A 228 -15.96 4.93 -4.51
C SER A 228 -15.64 4.05 -5.71
N VAL A 229 -15.25 2.79 -5.50
CA VAL A 229 -15.09 1.79 -6.58
C VAL A 229 -16.45 1.42 -7.14
N GLU A 230 -17.44 1.18 -6.27
CA GLU A 230 -18.85 0.95 -6.69
C GLU A 230 -19.44 2.15 -7.44
N LYS A 231 -19.17 3.38 -6.98
CA LYS A 231 -19.55 4.61 -7.70
C LYS A 231 -18.84 4.78 -9.05
N LEU A 232 -17.62 4.26 -9.19
CA LEU A 232 -16.88 4.26 -10.45
C LEU A 232 -17.47 3.25 -11.44
N ILE A 233 -17.84 2.06 -10.95
CA ILE A 233 -18.52 1.01 -11.72
C ILE A 233 -19.90 1.48 -12.21
N ALA A 234 -20.67 2.18 -11.35
CA ALA A 234 -21.99 2.70 -11.69
C ALA A 234 -22.00 3.83 -12.74
N ARG A 235 -20.83 4.44 -13.03
CA ARG A 235 -20.68 5.53 -14.02
C ARG A 235 -20.18 5.08 -15.38
N LEU A 236 -19.93 3.78 -15.56
CA LEU A 236 -19.60 3.23 -16.89
C LEU A 236 -20.85 3.26 -17.78
N PRO A 237 -20.74 3.62 -19.08
CA PRO A 237 -21.87 3.55 -20.00
C PRO A 237 -22.35 2.09 -20.07
N LYS A 238 -23.65 1.89 -19.89
CA LYS A 238 -24.27 0.59 -20.15
C LYS A 238 -24.23 0.37 -21.67
N SER A 239 -23.67 -0.77 -22.08
CA SER A 239 -23.74 -1.26 -23.46
C SER A 239 -25.18 -1.47 -23.89
#